data_AF-A0A530M5Y0-F1
#
_entry.id   AF-A0A530M5Y0-F1
#
_cell.length_a   1.000
_cell.length_b   1.000
_cell.length_c   1.000
_cell.angle_alpha   90.00
_cell.angle_beta   90.00
_cell.angle_gamma   90.00
#
_symmetry.space_group_name_H-M   'P 1'
#
loop_
_entity.id
_entity.type
_entity.pdbx_description
1 polymer ?
#
loop_
_entity_poly.entity_id
_entity_poly.type
_entity_poly.pdbx_seq_one_letter_code
_entity_poly.pdbx_strand_id
1 'polypeptide(L)'
;AGGFILDGYPRTLVQADAVESMLSDRGLTLDAVIELVVDDKALVGRIGKRAEEAKAAGLPVRKDDNPAVFEERLKEYYKKTSPLIGYYYAKGKLRGVDGMADIDAVTRQIEMVLTAATQQVGQAAS
;
A
#
# COMPACT_ATOMS: atom_id res chain seq x y z
N ALA A 1 -14.32 6.73 -16.85
CA ALA A 1 -14.63 7.40 -15.56
C ALA A 1 -13.32 7.68 -14.84
N GLY A 2 -13.16 8.86 -14.24
CA GLY A 2 -11.97 9.23 -13.49
C GLY A 2 -12.11 8.86 -12.01
N GLY A 3 -11.60 7.68 -11.64
CA GLY A 3 -11.43 7.28 -10.24
C GLY A 3 -10.20 7.96 -9.61
N PHE A 4 -9.84 7.55 -8.40
CA PHE A 4 -8.65 8.04 -7.71
C PHE A 4 -7.91 6.89 -7.02
N ILE A 5 -6.61 7.09 -6.81
CA ILE A 5 -5.77 6.22 -5.98
C ILE A 5 -5.22 7.08 -4.86
N LEU A 6 -5.38 6.63 -3.63
CA LEU A 6 -4.69 7.21 -2.48
C LEU A 6 -3.43 6.40 -2.24
N ASP A 7 -2.27 6.98 -2.54
CA ASP A 7 -0.97 6.35 -2.33
C ASP A 7 -0.31 6.91 -1.06
N GLY A 8 -0.04 6.02 -0.09
CA GLY A 8 0.61 6.39 1.16
C GLY A 8 -0.26 7.20 2.13
N TYR A 9 -1.57 7.32 1.88
CA TYR A 9 -2.57 7.92 2.77
C TYR A 9 -3.86 7.08 2.68
N PRO A 10 -4.57 6.79 3.79
CA PRO A 10 -4.27 7.13 5.18
C PRO A 10 -3.13 6.29 5.78
N ARG A 11 -2.49 6.80 6.83
CA ARG A 11 -1.44 6.10 7.62
C ARG A 11 -1.81 5.83 9.07
N THR A 12 -2.94 6.35 9.54
CA THR A 12 -3.45 6.18 10.91
C THR A 12 -4.95 5.93 10.89
N LEU A 13 -5.48 5.32 11.96
CA LEU A 13 -6.93 5.06 12.10
C LEU A 13 -7.76 6.35 12.01
N VAL A 14 -7.32 7.43 12.66
CA VAL A 14 -8.00 8.73 12.61
C VAL A 14 -8.05 9.29 11.18
N GLN A 15 -6.98 9.10 10.40
CA GLN A 15 -6.98 9.49 8.98
C GLN A 15 -7.91 8.60 8.15
N ALA A 16 -7.99 7.30 8.45
CA ALA A 16 -8.91 6.38 7.77
C ALA A 16 -10.37 6.79 8.01
N ASP A 17 -10.74 7.14 9.25
CA ASP A 17 -12.08 7.65 9.57
C ASP A 17 -12.36 8.98 8.83
N ALA A 18 -11.37 9.87 8.76
CA ALA A 18 -11.50 11.14 8.02
C ALA A 18 -11.69 10.93 6.50
N VAL A 19 -10.97 9.96 5.91
CA VAL A 19 -11.16 9.58 4.49
C VAL A 19 -12.58 9.09 4.27
N GLU A 20 -13.08 8.21 5.13
CA GLU A 20 -14.43 7.66 4.97
C GLU A 20 -15.51 8.74 5.10
N SER A 21 -15.38 9.64 6.07
CA SER A 21 -16.29 10.79 6.20
C SER A 21 -16.26 11.66 4.94
N MET A 22 -15.08 12.02 4.47
CA MET A 22 -14.91 12.86 3.27
C MET A 22 -15.52 12.21 2.02
N LEU A 23 -15.38 10.89 1.85
CA LEU A 23 -15.97 10.17 0.72
C LEU A 23 -17.49 10.11 0.86
N SER A 24 -18.00 9.79 2.05
CA SER A 24 -19.43 9.73 2.33
C SER A 24 -20.14 11.07 2.08
N ASP A 25 -19.53 12.19 2.47
CA ASP A 25 -20.07 13.54 2.22
C ASP A 25 -20.23 13.86 0.72
N ARG A 26 -19.50 13.12 -0.14
CA ARG A 26 -19.56 13.24 -1.60
C ARG A 26 -20.38 12.12 -2.25
N GLY A 27 -21.03 11.27 -1.48
CA GLY A 27 -21.74 10.09 -1.98
C GLY A 27 -20.81 9.04 -2.59
N LEU A 28 -19.53 9.05 -2.23
CA LEU A 28 -18.52 8.10 -2.69
C LEU A 28 -18.22 7.07 -1.61
N THR A 29 -17.72 5.91 -2.03
CA THR A 29 -17.17 4.91 -1.12
C THR A 29 -15.80 4.45 -1.61
N LEU A 30 -15.00 3.90 -0.69
CA LEU A 30 -13.75 3.25 -1.06
C LEU A 30 -14.02 1.83 -1.56
N ASP A 31 -13.60 1.50 -2.77
CA ASP A 31 -13.87 0.20 -3.40
C ASP A 31 -12.93 -0.90 -2.88
N ALA A 32 -11.64 -0.59 -2.70
CA ALA A 32 -10.64 -1.54 -2.23
C ALA A 32 -9.49 -0.84 -1.50
N VAL A 33 -8.82 -1.59 -0.63
CA VAL A 33 -7.52 -1.23 -0.04
C VAL A 33 -6.55 -2.34 -0.39
N ILE A 34 -5.47 -1.98 -1.08
CA ILE A 34 -4.44 -2.94 -1.51
C ILE A 34 -3.27 -2.90 -0.53
N GLU A 35 -3.00 -4.04 0.08
CA GLU A 35 -1.81 -4.26 0.91
C GLU A 35 -0.76 -5.01 0.09
N LEU A 36 0.42 -4.41 -0.09
CA LEU A 36 1.58 -5.11 -0.62
C LEU A 36 2.24 -5.88 0.51
N VAL A 37 2.03 -7.20 0.54
CA VAL A 37 2.58 -8.10 1.55
C VAL A 37 4.03 -8.40 1.21
N VAL A 38 4.92 -8.13 2.15
CA VAL A 38 6.37 -8.14 1.95
C VAL A 38 7.08 -8.71 3.16
N ASP A 39 8.25 -9.33 2.95
CA ASP A 39 9.13 -9.76 4.04
C ASP A 39 10.05 -8.59 4.44
N ASP A 40 9.95 -8.18 5.70
CA ASP A 40 10.73 -7.07 6.26
C ASP A 40 12.24 -7.26 6.15
N LYS A 41 12.74 -8.46 6.42
CA LYS A 41 14.18 -8.77 6.37
C LYS A 41 14.67 -8.69 4.93
N ALA A 42 13.88 -9.21 4.00
CA ALA A 42 14.18 -9.13 2.58
C ALA A 42 14.15 -7.67 2.08
N LEU A 43 13.24 -6.83 2.60
CA LEU A 43 13.20 -5.41 2.28
C LEU A 43 14.43 -4.65 2.76
N VAL A 44 14.89 -4.88 4.00
CA VAL A 44 16.14 -4.29 4.50
C VAL A 44 17.31 -4.66 3.58
N GLY A 45 17.41 -5.93 3.18
CA GLY A 45 18.43 -6.40 2.24
C GLY A 45 18.34 -5.72 0.87
N ARG A 46 17.13 -5.55 0.32
CA ARG A 46 16.89 -4.86 -0.97
C ARG A 46 17.31 -3.39 -0.92
N ILE A 47 17.07 -2.71 0.20
CA ILE A 47 17.47 -1.32 0.41
C ILE A 47 18.99 -1.18 0.44
N GLY A 48 19.68 -2.06 1.19
CA GLY A 48 21.14 -2.11 1.20
C GLY A 48 21.71 -2.36 -0.20
N LYS A 49 21.15 -3.34 -0.93
CA LYS A 49 21.57 -3.65 -2.30
C LYS A 49 21.41 -2.45 -3.24
N ARG A 50 20.31 -1.69 -3.13
CA ARG A 50 20.09 -0.48 -3.95
C ARG A 50 21.15 0.59 -3.68
N ALA A 51 21.55 0.79 -2.42
CA ALA A 51 22.63 1.70 -2.07
C ALA A 51 23.97 1.26 -2.68
N GLU A 52 24.27 -0.05 -2.63
CA GLU A 52 25.48 -0.61 -3.23
C GLU A 52 25.50 -0.46 -4.76
N GLU A 53 24.39 -0.80 -5.42
CA GLU A 53 24.23 -0.66 -6.88
C GLU A 53 24.36 0.80 -7.33
N ALA A 54 23.73 1.74 -6.61
CA ALA A 54 23.86 3.18 -6.89
C ALA A 54 25.31 3.64 -6.75
N LYS A 55 26.00 3.23 -5.68
CA LYS A 55 27.41 3.56 -5.44
C LYS A 55 28.31 2.97 -6.53
N ALA A 56 28.08 1.72 -6.93
CA ALA A 56 28.81 1.06 -8.01
C ALA A 56 28.58 1.73 -9.37
N ALA A 57 27.38 2.26 -9.60
CA ALA A 57 27.04 3.03 -10.79
C ALA A 57 27.50 4.50 -10.75
N GLY A 58 28.17 4.95 -9.68
CA GLY A 58 28.57 6.36 -9.49
C GLY A 58 27.39 7.32 -9.30
N LEU A 59 26.21 6.81 -8.96
CA LEU A 59 25.00 7.57 -8.70
C LEU A 59 24.89 7.94 -7.21
N PRO A 60 24.24 9.07 -6.87
CA PRO A 60 24.00 9.41 -5.48
C PRO A 60 23.09 8.38 -4.81
N VAL A 61 23.52 7.85 -3.68
CA VAL A 61 22.70 6.99 -2.81
C VAL A 61 21.56 7.82 -2.23
N ARG A 62 20.33 7.31 -2.29
CA ARG A 62 19.18 8.04 -1.73
C ARG A 62 19.30 8.07 -0.21
N LYS A 63 18.83 9.17 0.41
CA LYS A 63 18.89 9.32 1.86
C LYS A 63 18.12 8.23 2.61
N ASP A 64 17.06 7.71 2.00
CA ASP A 64 16.24 6.63 2.54
C ASP A 64 16.79 5.23 2.25
N ASP A 65 17.87 5.10 1.47
CA ASP A 65 18.58 3.83 1.27
C ASP A 65 19.60 3.54 2.39
N ASN A 66 19.28 3.95 3.64
CA ASN A 66 20.06 3.68 4.83
C ASN A 66 19.32 2.66 5.73
N PRO A 67 19.91 1.49 6.06
CA PRO A 67 19.27 0.48 6.89
C PRO A 67 18.74 0.99 8.23
N ALA A 68 19.47 1.87 8.92
CA ALA A 68 19.02 2.40 10.22
C ALA A 68 17.78 3.29 10.07
N VAL A 69 17.74 4.13 9.02
CA VAL A 69 16.57 4.96 8.69
C VAL A 69 15.39 4.08 8.29
N PHE A 70 15.65 3.01 7.54
CA PHE A 70 14.62 2.06 7.13
C PHE A 70 14.01 1.32 8.33
N GLU A 71 14.83 0.89 9.30
CA GLU A 71 14.34 0.27 10.54
C GLU A 71 13.44 1.20 11.35
N GLU A 72 13.79 2.49 11.49
CA GLU A 72 12.92 3.48 12.14
C GLU A 72 11.59 3.64 11.40
N ARG A 73 11.63 3.71 10.06
CA ARG A 73 10.42 3.76 9.23
C ARG A 73 9.55 2.53 9.41
N LEU A 74 10.16 1.34 9.51
CA LEU A 74 9.45 0.09 9.71
C LEU A 74 8.77 0.04 11.08
N LYS A 75 9.47 0.49 12.14
CA LYS A 75 8.88 0.62 13.49
C LYS A 75 7.67 1.57 13.47
N GLU A 76 7.78 2.70 12.80
CA GLU A 76 6.70 3.67 12.68
C GLU A 76 5.51 3.10 11.88
N TYR A 77 5.78 2.36 10.81
CA TYR A 77 4.76 1.64 10.05
C TYR A 77 3.97 0.67 10.96
N TYR A 78 4.65 -0.17 11.73
CA TYR A 78 3.96 -1.10 12.63
C TYR A 78 3.16 -0.39 13.70
N LYS A 79 3.68 0.71 14.24
CA LYS A 79 3.01 1.48 15.29
C LYS A 79 1.75 2.18 14.79
N LYS A 80 1.77 2.76 13.58
CA LYS A 80 0.71 3.67 13.13
C LYS A 80 -0.13 3.13 11.99
N THR A 81 0.51 2.45 11.04
CA THR A 81 -0.09 2.04 9.76
C THR A 81 -0.57 0.60 9.77
N SER A 82 0.16 -0.34 10.36
CA SER A 82 -0.28 -1.76 10.44
C SER A 82 -1.67 -1.96 11.07
N PRO A 83 -2.16 -1.16 12.04
CA PRO A 83 -3.53 -1.29 12.54
C PRO A 83 -4.61 -1.08 11.46
N LEU A 84 -4.29 -0.39 10.35
CA LEU A 84 -5.20 -0.21 9.23
C LEU A 84 -5.51 -1.53 8.50
N ILE A 85 -4.61 -2.52 8.58
CA ILE A 85 -4.84 -3.86 8.01
C ILE A 85 -6.08 -4.46 8.67
N GLY A 86 -6.09 -4.54 10.00
CA GLY A 86 -7.24 -5.06 10.76
C GLY A 86 -8.51 -4.25 10.54
N TYR A 87 -8.39 -2.92 10.49
CA TYR A 87 -9.51 -2.01 10.24
C TYR A 87 -10.18 -2.28 8.88
N TYR A 88 -9.41 -2.34 7.78
CA TYR A 88 -9.97 -2.57 6.45
C TYR A 88 -10.31 -4.04 6.18
N TYR A 89 -9.67 -4.98 6.88
CA TYR A 89 -10.07 -6.38 6.88
C TYR A 89 -11.48 -6.54 7.46
N ALA A 90 -11.74 -5.96 8.64
CA ALA A 90 -13.06 -6.02 9.28
C ALA A 90 -14.18 -5.40 8.43
N LYS A 91 -13.83 -4.45 7.55
CA LYS A 91 -14.77 -3.82 6.60
C LYS A 91 -14.91 -4.55 5.26
N GLY A 92 -14.21 -5.67 5.07
CA GLY A 92 -14.24 -6.44 3.83
C GLY A 92 -13.58 -5.76 2.63
N LYS A 93 -12.82 -4.68 2.85
CA LYS A 93 -12.20 -3.86 1.79
C LYS A 93 -10.74 -4.18 1.52
N LEU A 94 -10.06 -4.84 2.47
CA LEU A 94 -8.65 -5.20 2.33
C LEU A 94 -8.44 -6.32 1.30
N ARG A 95 -7.43 -6.16 0.46
CA ARG A 95 -6.96 -7.15 -0.51
C ARG A 95 -5.44 -7.22 -0.46
N GLY A 96 -4.90 -8.41 -0.17
CA GLY A 96 -3.46 -8.64 -0.17
C GLY A 96 -2.94 -8.90 -1.59
N VAL A 97 -1.76 -8.38 -1.87
CA VAL A 97 -0.98 -8.62 -3.10
C VAL A 97 0.42 -9.03 -2.66
N ASP A 98 0.96 -10.10 -3.24
CA ASP A 98 2.34 -10.53 -2.97
C ASP A 98 3.33 -9.51 -3.55
N GLY A 99 3.86 -8.63 -2.69
CA GLY A 99 4.86 -7.62 -3.04
C GLY A 99 6.29 -8.17 -3.17
N MET A 100 6.49 -9.47 -2.95
CA MET A 100 7.77 -10.13 -3.17
C MET A 100 7.92 -10.70 -4.57
N ALA A 101 6.82 -10.90 -5.29
CA ALA A 101 6.78 -11.36 -6.68
C ALA A 101 7.41 -10.37 -7.67
N ASP A 102 7.58 -10.80 -8.93
CA ASP A 102 8.04 -9.92 -10.01
C ASP A 102 6.99 -8.85 -10.37
N ILE A 103 7.43 -7.78 -11.04
CA ILE A 103 6.58 -6.62 -11.36
C ILE A 103 5.35 -7.02 -12.18
N ASP A 104 5.48 -7.97 -13.11
CA ASP A 104 4.38 -8.38 -13.97
C ASP A 104 3.33 -9.17 -13.16
N ALA A 105 3.78 -10.02 -12.24
CA ALA A 105 2.92 -10.74 -11.32
C ALA A 105 2.22 -9.81 -10.32
N VAL A 106 2.91 -8.81 -9.78
CA VAL A 106 2.33 -7.77 -8.92
C VAL A 106 1.26 -6.99 -9.68
N THR A 107 1.58 -6.56 -10.91
CA THR A 107 0.66 -5.82 -11.78
C THR A 107 -0.63 -6.62 -12.03
N ARG A 108 -0.50 -7.89 -12.41
CA ARG A 108 -1.66 -8.77 -12.64
C ARG A 108 -2.51 -8.94 -11.38
N GLN A 109 -1.89 -9.08 -10.21
CA GLN A 109 -2.63 -9.19 -8.95
C GLN A 109 -3.43 -7.93 -8.63
N ILE A 110 -2.83 -6.74 -8.83
CA ILE A 110 -3.53 -5.46 -8.65
C ILE A 110 -4.69 -5.33 -9.64
N GLU A 111 -4.49 -5.67 -10.91
CA GLU A 111 -5.54 -5.64 -11.93
C GLU A 111 -6.72 -6.56 -11.58
N MET A 112 -6.45 -7.76 -11.06
CA MET A 112 -7.50 -8.67 -10.58
C MET A 112 -8.31 -8.05 -9.44
N VAL A 113 -7.63 -7.39 -8.47
CA VAL A 113 -8.30 -6.70 -7.36
C VAL A 113 -9.19 -5.56 -7.86
N LEU A 114 -8.67 -4.71 -8.75
CA LEU A 114 -9.42 -3.57 -9.30
C LEU A 114 -10.61 -4.02 -10.16
N THR A 115 -10.45 -5.09 -10.93
CA THR A 115 -11.53 -5.67 -11.73
C THR A 115 -12.64 -6.24 -10.83
N ALA A 116 -12.28 -6.96 -9.76
CA ALA A 116 -13.26 -7.50 -8.82
C ALA A 116 -14.01 -6.39 -8.07
N ALA A 117 -13.31 -5.33 -7.65
CA ALA A 117 -13.90 -4.22 -6.91
C ALA A 117 -14.90 -3.41 -7.76
N THR A 118 -14.59 -3.18 -9.03
CA THR A 118 -15.48 -2.45 -9.96
C THR A 118 -16.73 -3.25 -10.34
N GLN A 119 -16.68 -4.58 -10.37
CA GLN A 119 -17.84 -5.44 -10.65
C GLN A 119 -18.84 -5.49 -9.48
N GLN A 120 -18.38 -5.36 -8.22
CA GLN A 120 -19.25 -5.33 -7.04
C GLN A 120 -20.10 -4.06 -6.98
N VAL A 121 -19.58 -2.92 -7.43
CA VAL A 121 -20.33 -1.66 -7.50
C VAL A 121 -21.49 -1.75 -8.51
N GLY A 122 -21.26 -2.40 -9.67
CA GLY A 122 -22.28 -2.55 -10.71
C GLY A 122 -23.48 -3.40 -10.27
N GLN A 123 -23.25 -4.43 -9.44
CA GLN A 123 -24.32 -5.31 -8.94
C GLN A 123 -25.11 -4.70 -7.77
N ALA A 124 -24.53 -3.78 -7.00
CA ALA A 124 -25.24 -3.10 -5.91
C ALA A 124 -26.11 -1.92 -6.39
N ALA A 125 -25.86 -1.41 -7.61
CA ALA A 125 -26.59 -0.32 -8.24
C ALA A 125 -27.69 -0.79 -9.21
N SER A 126 -27.96 -2.10 -9.27
CA SER A 126 -29.06 -2.73 -10.03
C SER A 126 -30.08 -3.38 -9.09
#